data_AF-A0A3S4J3B6-F1
#
_entry.id   AF-A0A3S4J3B6-F1
#
_cell.length_a   1.000
_cell.length_b   1.000
_cell.length_c   1.000
_cell.angle_alpha   90.00
_cell.angle_beta   90.00
_cell.angle_gamma   90.00
#
_symmetry.space_group_name_H-M   'P 1'
#
loop_
_entity.id
_entity.type
_entity.pdbx_description
1 polymer ?
#
loop_
_entity_poly.entity_id
_entity_poly.type
_entity_poly.pdbx_seq_one_letter_code
_entity_poly.pdbx_strand_id
1 'polypeptide(L)'
;MKRYILATVIASLVAAPAMALAAGNNILSVHILDQQTGKPAPGVEVVLEQKKDNGWTQLNTGHTDQDGRIKALWPEKAAAPGDYRVIFKTGQYFESKKTGYVFPGDSRRVSYQQNE
;
A
#
# COMPACT_ATOMS: atom_id res chain seq x y z
N MET A 1 45.94 51.31 29.55
CA MET A 1 46.50 50.10 28.88
C MET A 1 45.52 48.95 29.06
N LYS A 2 45.36 48.14 28.01
CA LYS A 2 44.58 46.88 27.88
C LYS A 2 43.06 47.05 27.64
N ARG A 3 42.71 46.77 26.38
CA ARG A 3 41.40 46.74 25.74
C ARG A 3 40.86 45.31 25.89
N TYR A 4 39.60 45.14 26.27
CA TYR A 4 38.93 43.84 26.20
C TYR A 4 37.72 43.94 25.27
N ILE A 5 37.88 43.38 24.08
CA ILE A 5 36.81 43.14 23.11
C ILE A 5 36.19 41.81 23.52
N LEU A 6 35.01 41.83 24.14
CA LEU A 6 34.22 40.61 24.35
C LEU A 6 33.30 40.43 23.14
N ALA A 7 33.71 39.53 22.26
CA ALA A 7 32.93 39.05 21.13
C ALA A 7 31.78 38.18 21.62
N THR A 8 30.53 38.62 21.42
CA THR A 8 29.34 37.78 21.57
C THR A 8 29.19 36.90 20.34
N VAL A 9 29.52 35.62 20.50
CA VAL A 9 29.25 34.55 19.52
C VAL A 9 27.75 34.27 19.55
N ILE A 10 27.04 34.65 18.48
CA ILE A 10 25.65 34.23 18.26
C ILE A 10 25.70 32.77 17.83
N ALA A 11 25.30 31.86 18.71
CA ALA A 11 25.14 30.45 18.40
C ALA A 11 23.93 30.27 17.48
N SER A 12 24.18 30.03 16.20
CA SER A 12 23.17 29.68 15.21
C SER A 12 22.54 28.33 15.58
N LEU A 13 21.28 28.35 16.05
CA LEU A 13 20.50 27.13 16.23
C LEU A 13 20.13 26.59 14.84
N VAL A 14 20.91 25.64 14.33
CA VAL A 14 20.54 24.90 13.12
C VAL A 14 19.40 23.96 13.48
N ALA A 15 18.17 24.33 13.10
CA ALA A 15 17.05 23.41 13.10
C ALA A 15 17.36 22.31 12.06
N ALA A 16 17.66 21.10 12.52
CA ALA A 16 17.73 19.95 11.64
C ALA A 16 16.35 19.75 10.99
N PRO A 17 16.24 19.61 9.67
CA PRO A 17 14.97 19.22 9.06
C PRO A 17 14.63 17.82 9.59
N ALA A 18 13.38 17.64 10.05
CA ALA A 18 12.85 16.32 10.33
C ALA A 18 13.04 15.48 9.07
N MET A 19 13.84 14.42 9.16
CA MET A 19 13.99 13.47 8.07
C MET A 19 12.59 12.92 7.76
N ALA A 20 12.02 13.33 6.64
CA ALA A 20 10.91 12.63 6.06
C ALA A 20 11.40 11.21 5.81
N LEU A 21 10.90 10.24 6.59
CA LEU A 21 11.03 8.84 6.26
C LEU A 21 10.49 8.71 4.84
N ALA A 22 11.38 8.51 3.87
CA ALA A 22 10.99 8.17 2.52
C ALA A 22 10.04 6.98 2.65
N ALA A 23 8.77 7.17 2.27
CA ALA A 23 7.84 6.07 2.16
C ALA A 23 8.54 5.02 1.30
N GLY A 24 8.92 3.88 1.89
CA GLY A 24 9.66 2.84 1.18
C GLY A 24 8.95 2.58 -0.14
N ASN A 25 9.67 2.69 -1.27
CA ASN A 25 9.10 2.74 -2.63
C ASN A 25 8.00 1.70 -2.80
N ASN A 26 6.74 2.10 -2.63
CA ASN A 26 5.63 1.18 -2.77
C ASN A 26 5.16 1.19 -4.21
N ILE A 27 5.56 0.16 -4.94
CA ILE A 27 5.29 0.03 -6.36
C ILE A 27 3.87 -0.45 -6.67
N LEU A 28 3.09 -0.84 -5.65
CA LEU A 28 1.77 -1.42 -5.83
C LEU A 28 0.77 -0.82 -4.85
N SER A 29 -0.12 0.02 -5.37
CA SER A 29 -1.30 0.49 -4.67
C SER A 29 -2.57 -0.15 -5.26
N VAL A 30 -3.62 -0.18 -4.45
CA VAL A 30 -4.92 -0.72 -4.82
C VAL A 30 -6.00 0.29 -4.49
N HIS A 31 -7.05 0.36 -5.33
CA HIS A 31 -8.25 1.14 -5.09
C HIS A 31 -9.47 0.34 -5.57
N ILE A 32 -10.50 0.26 -4.72
CA ILE A 32 -11.72 -0.50 -5.00
C ILE A 32 -12.93 0.43 -4.92
N LEU A 33 -13.65 0.51 -6.03
CA LEU A 33 -14.91 1.23 -6.15
C LEU A 33 -16.07 0.24 -6.32
N ASP A 34 -17.09 0.38 -5.49
CA ASP A 34 -18.36 -0.32 -5.63
C ASP A 34 -19.24 0.39 -6.66
N GLN A 35 -19.30 -0.16 -7.87
CA GLN A 35 -20.02 0.42 -8.99
C GLN A 35 -21.55 0.45 -8.81
N GLN A 36 -22.13 -0.37 -7.91
CA GLN A 36 -23.58 -0.33 -7.65
C GLN A 36 -23.98 0.94 -6.92
N THR A 37 -23.08 1.45 -6.07
CA THR A 37 -23.33 2.63 -5.23
C THR A 37 -22.53 3.86 -5.65
N GLY A 38 -21.52 3.68 -6.51
CA GLY A 38 -20.54 4.70 -6.87
C GLY A 38 -19.61 5.10 -5.71
N LYS A 39 -19.51 4.28 -4.66
CA LYS A 39 -18.77 4.60 -3.43
C LYS A 39 -17.53 3.71 -3.27
N PRO A 40 -16.53 4.13 -2.49
CA PRO A 40 -15.43 3.27 -2.10
C PRO A 40 -15.89 2.01 -1.36
N ALA A 41 -15.13 0.93 -1.50
CA ALA A 41 -15.36 -0.32 -0.79
C ALA A 41 -14.33 -0.49 0.35
N PRO A 42 -14.61 0.00 1.56
CA PRO A 42 -13.71 -0.14 2.71
C PRO A 42 -13.74 -1.55 3.30
N GLY A 43 -12.64 -1.93 3.95
CA GLY A 43 -12.52 -3.20 4.68
C GLY A 43 -12.44 -4.45 3.80
N VAL A 44 -12.22 -4.30 2.49
CA VAL A 44 -12.04 -5.44 1.58
C VAL A 44 -10.63 -5.98 1.76
N GLU A 45 -10.50 -7.27 2.08
CA GLU A 45 -9.19 -7.94 2.10
C GLU A 45 -8.63 -8.09 0.69
N VAL A 46 -7.35 -7.80 0.53
CA VAL A 46 -6.61 -7.91 -0.72
C VAL A 46 -5.30 -8.66 -0.48
N VAL A 47 -5.07 -9.72 -1.24
CA VAL A 47 -3.88 -10.57 -1.15
C VAL A 47 -3.00 -10.39 -2.38
N LEU A 48 -1.71 -10.14 -2.17
CA LEU A 48 -0.69 -10.14 -3.22
C LEU A 48 0.06 -11.47 -3.19
N GLU A 49 0.17 -12.13 -4.35
CA GLU A 49 0.92 -13.36 -4.51
C GLU A 49 1.89 -13.26 -5.70
N GLN A 50 2.97 -14.03 -5.64
CA GLN A 50 3.92 -14.22 -6.74
C GLN A 50 3.92 -15.68 -7.16
N LYS A 51 4.03 -15.93 -8.46
CA LYS A 51 4.23 -17.26 -9.00
C LYS A 51 5.66 -17.74 -8.71
N LYS A 52 5.76 -18.97 -8.23
CA LYS A 52 6.96 -19.75 -7.97
C LYS A 52 6.80 -21.11 -8.67
N ASP A 53 7.85 -21.92 -8.67
CA ASP A 53 7.87 -23.21 -9.37
C ASP A 53 6.72 -24.13 -8.95
N ASN A 54 6.38 -24.10 -7.65
CA ASN A 54 5.32 -24.94 -7.06
C ASN A 54 3.95 -24.24 -6.95
N GLY A 55 3.73 -23.15 -7.71
CA GLY A 55 2.45 -22.44 -7.75
C GLY A 55 2.52 -21.02 -7.22
N TRP A 56 1.46 -20.54 -6.58
CA TRP A 56 1.37 -19.17 -6.09
C TRP A 56 1.75 -19.08 -4.61
N THR A 57 2.61 -18.13 -4.26
CA THR A 57 3.03 -17.87 -2.88
C THR A 57 2.61 -16.48 -2.46
N GLN A 58 1.93 -16.36 -1.33
CA GLN A 58 1.55 -15.07 -0.75
C GLN A 58 2.78 -14.23 -0.40
N LEU A 59 2.78 -12.98 -0.83
CA LEU A 59 3.80 -12.00 -0.50
C LEU A 59 3.34 -10.98 0.52
N ASN A 60 2.08 -10.55 0.45
CA ASN A 60 1.49 -9.63 1.41
C ASN A 60 -0.04 -9.73 1.43
N THR A 61 -0.66 -9.21 2.48
CA THR A 61 -2.12 -9.01 2.58
C THR A 61 -2.41 -7.65 3.21
N GLY A 62 -3.57 -7.08 2.92
CA GLY A 62 -4.02 -5.81 3.49
C GLY A 62 -5.53 -5.63 3.35
N HIS A 63 -6.06 -4.64 4.06
CA HIS A 63 -7.48 -4.25 3.97
C HIS A 63 -7.59 -2.84 3.43
N THR A 64 -8.59 -2.59 2.57
CA THR A 64 -8.84 -1.24 2.08
C THR A 64 -9.25 -0.30 3.22
N ASP A 65 -8.73 0.93 3.18
CA ASP A 65 -9.10 2.02 4.08
C ASP A 65 -10.51 2.57 3.76
N GLN A 66 -10.92 3.64 4.45
CA GLN A 66 -12.23 4.27 4.27
C GLN A 66 -12.47 4.82 2.85
N ASP A 67 -11.39 5.13 2.14
CA ASP A 67 -11.42 5.57 0.74
C ASP A 67 -11.32 4.38 -0.24
N GLY A 68 -11.43 3.15 0.26
CA GLY A 68 -11.37 1.94 -0.56
C GLY A 68 -9.95 1.65 -1.07
N ARG A 69 -8.90 2.15 -0.40
CA ARG A 69 -7.52 2.09 -0.89
C ARG A 69 -6.60 1.26 -0.02
N ILE A 70 -5.57 0.71 -0.65
CA ILE A 70 -4.35 0.27 0.01
C ILE A 70 -3.22 1.03 -0.67
N LYS A 71 -2.67 2.05 0.00
CA LYS A 71 -1.60 2.90 -0.56
C LYS A 71 -0.31 2.11 -0.77
N ALA A 72 -0.10 1.08 0.04
CA ALA A 72 1.13 0.33 0.10
C ALA A 72 0.87 -1.18 0.27
N LEU A 73 0.65 -1.90 -0.83
CA LEU A 73 0.45 -3.36 -0.79
C LEU A 73 1.76 -4.12 -1.03
N TRP A 74 2.74 -3.51 -1.68
CA TRP A 74 4.04 -4.15 -1.83
C TRP A 74 4.75 -4.26 -0.47
N PRO A 75 5.30 -5.43 -0.07
CA PRO A 75 6.05 -5.56 1.18
C PRO A 75 7.40 -4.81 1.08
N GLU A 76 8.05 -4.54 2.21
CA GLU A 76 9.35 -3.84 2.28
C GLU A 76 10.52 -4.71 1.75
N LYS A 77 10.48 -5.04 0.46
CA LYS A 77 11.49 -5.81 -0.26
C LYS A 77 11.55 -5.36 -1.72
N ALA A 78 12.72 -5.47 -2.33
CA ALA A 78 12.88 -5.21 -3.76
C ALA A 78 11.97 -6.12 -4.60
N ALA A 79 11.44 -5.58 -5.68
CA ALA A 79 10.65 -6.37 -6.62
C ALA A 79 11.56 -7.21 -7.52
N ALA A 80 11.28 -8.50 -7.58
CA ALA A 80 11.94 -9.40 -8.52
C ALA A 80 11.08 -9.53 -9.80
N PRO A 81 11.69 -9.79 -10.96
CA PRO A 81 10.94 -10.15 -12.16
C PRO A 81 10.03 -11.37 -11.92
N GLY A 82 8.94 -11.46 -12.69
CA GLY A 82 8.04 -12.61 -12.70
C GLY A 82 6.57 -12.27 -12.64
N ASP A 83 5.74 -13.31 -12.52
CA ASP A 83 4.28 -13.20 -12.49
C ASP A 83 3.79 -12.91 -11.07
N TYR A 84 2.94 -11.89 -10.94
CA TYR A 84 2.25 -11.52 -9.72
C TYR A 84 0.74 -11.57 -9.94
N ARG A 85 -0.02 -11.80 -8.87
CA ARG A 85 -1.46 -11.61 -8.89
C ARG A 85 -1.97 -10.96 -7.62
N VAL A 86 -3.01 -10.17 -7.77
CA VAL A 86 -3.77 -9.56 -6.69
C VAL A 86 -5.12 -10.24 -6.61
N ILE A 87 -5.50 -10.68 -5.41
CA ILE A 87 -6.76 -11.35 -5.11
C ILE A 87 -7.60 -10.45 -4.22
N PHE A 88 -8.74 -10.00 -4.71
CA PHE A 88 -9.70 -9.16 -3.99
C PHE A 88 -10.78 -10.03 -3.36
N LYS A 89 -10.91 -10.04 -2.03
CA LYS A 89 -11.89 -10.85 -1.30
C LYS A 89 -13.23 -10.12 -1.19
N THR A 90 -13.91 -9.98 -2.32
CA THR A 90 -15.14 -9.18 -2.41
C THR A 90 -16.37 -9.86 -1.84
N GLY A 91 -16.36 -11.19 -1.65
CA GLY A 91 -17.52 -11.95 -1.13
C GLY A 91 -18.02 -11.39 0.21
N GLN A 92 -17.15 -11.35 1.23
CA GLN A 92 -17.51 -10.84 2.56
C GLN A 92 -18.05 -9.40 2.53
N TYR A 93 -17.47 -8.53 1.71
CA TYR A 93 -17.92 -7.15 1.57
C TYR A 93 -19.37 -7.06 1.08
N PHE A 94 -19.74 -7.83 0.05
CA PHE A 94 -21.11 -7.80 -0.47
C PHE A 94 -22.10 -8.62 0.36
N GLU A 95 -21.68 -9.70 0.99
CA GLU A 95 -22.48 -10.44 1.98
C GLU A 95 -22.94 -9.52 3.12
N SER A 96 -22.02 -8.70 3.65
CA SER A 96 -22.34 -7.74 4.71
C SER A 96 -23.39 -6.70 4.30
N LYS A 97 -23.50 -6.42 2.99
CA LYS A 97 -24.42 -5.43 2.42
C LYS A 97 -25.78 -6.01 2.01
N LYS A 98 -25.98 -7.33 2.16
CA LYS A 98 -27.22 -8.05 1.77
C LYS A 98 -27.67 -7.77 0.33
N THR A 99 -26.77 -7.32 -0.54
CA THR A 99 -27.05 -7.21 -1.96
C THR A 99 -26.95 -8.61 -2.55
N GLY A 100 -27.87 -8.95 -3.46
CA GLY A 100 -27.84 -10.23 -4.18
C GLY A 100 -26.56 -10.32 -5.00
N TYR A 101 -25.48 -10.79 -4.37
CA TYR A 101 -24.16 -10.86 -4.96
C TYR A 101 -24.11 -12.08 -5.87
N VAL A 102 -24.17 -11.85 -7.18
CA VAL A 102 -24.07 -12.92 -8.17
C VAL A 102 -22.73 -12.78 -8.89
N PHE A 103 -21.70 -13.38 -8.28
CA PHE A 103 -20.48 -13.72 -9.00
C PHE A 103 -20.01 -15.12 -8.61
N PRO A 104 -19.62 -15.96 -9.58
CA PRO A 104 -19.10 -17.28 -9.29
C PRO A 104 -17.69 -17.14 -8.71
N GLY A 105 -17.59 -17.22 -7.38
CA GLY A 105 -16.33 -17.20 -6.62
C GLY A 105 -16.17 -15.95 -5.75
N ASP A 106 -15.86 -16.16 -4.47
CA ASP A 106 -15.73 -15.15 -3.41
C ASP A 106 -14.61 -14.11 -3.63
N SER A 107 -13.90 -14.19 -4.75
CA SER A 107 -12.74 -13.36 -5.06
C SER A 107 -12.55 -13.02 -6.53
N ARG A 108 -11.93 -11.86 -6.79
CA ARG A 108 -11.43 -11.46 -8.12
C ARG A 108 -9.93 -11.55 -8.17
N ARG A 109 -9.39 -11.97 -9.32
CA ARG A 109 -7.94 -12.08 -9.54
C ARG A 109 -7.51 -11.16 -10.69
N VAL A 110 -6.45 -10.41 -10.48
CA VAL A 110 -5.78 -9.61 -11.51
C VAL A 110 -4.32 -10.04 -11.54
N SER A 111 -3.82 -10.43 -12.72
CA SER A 111 -2.43 -10.88 -12.90
C SER A 111 -1.60 -9.79 -13.59
N TYR A 112 -0.32 -9.68 -13.23
CA TYR A 112 0.64 -8.73 -13.77
C TYR A 112 2.01 -9.40 -13.94
N GLN A 113 2.77 -9.02 -14.97
CA GLN A 113 4.16 -9.47 -15.18
C GLN A 113 5.11 -8.30 -14.94
N GLN A 114 6.02 -8.46 -13.97
CA GLN A 114 7.11 -7.53 -13.77
C GLN A 114 8.29 -7.95 -14.65
N ASN A 115 8.65 -7.09 -15.59
CA ASN A 115 9.84 -7.26 -16.44
C ASN A 115 11.07 -6.61 -15.77
N GLU A 116 12.26 -7.00 -16.22
CA GLU A 116 13.57 -6.45 -15.83
C GLU A 116 13.73 -4.96 -16.16
#